data_AF-A0A428FSR7-F1
#
_entry.id   AF-A0A428FSR7-F1
#
_cell.length_a   1.000
_cell.length_b   1.000
_cell.length_c   1.000
_cell.angle_alpha   90.00
_cell.angle_beta   90.00
_cell.angle_gamma   90.00
#
_symmetry.space_group_name_H-M   'P 1'
#
loop_
_entity.id
_entity.type
_entity.pdbx_description
1 polymer ?
#
loop_
_entity_poly.entity_id
_entity_poly.type
_entity_poly.pdbx_seq_one_letter_code
_entity_poly.pdbx_strand_id
1 'polypeptide(L)'
;MDGRELKEFRKEQKMTRKELSIKTGIPVSTLKAYENGYRTLKKTDFLEIKNQFSLKRCDASLTRYMVDYFRFTLHNEIDVYFVAKEFFGFDIMPKPETTSFMKYELLYRYGDIWFLGFNSSYSENGEDKNRITVQLSGQGCRQLEVYLENENITWIDFIEKIQKRYGNDFSVTRIDVAVDEMVQEDSKDNFDLSSLVTRYYNQEIVSPYLRNFSFVGGGGFDFENPLEIENRQGLSIYLGSRQSEMYFNFYEKRYEIAKKEGISVSDSVRLFGIWNRYEVRFSQGKARSFVTEVLEGAEIAELTRSIFQGAIQIYDGTDEHGFRMYDSKWQSLFGNDEAIRLSVSPEPYSVERTIRWLVERVSNSLVYVSEIDRLFMQENMKKIMSSGEITPRQRKELEFLQSQLGSLT
;
A
#
# COMPACT_ATOMS: atom_id res chain seq x y z
N MET A 1 7.95 -20.76 18.03
CA MET A 1 9.41 -20.68 17.89
C MET A 1 10.08 -21.96 18.37
N ASP A 2 10.32 -22.88 17.45
CA ASP A 2 11.21 -24.02 17.62
C ASP A 2 12.68 -23.67 17.26
N GLY A 3 13.59 -24.64 17.32
CA GLY A 3 15.00 -24.43 17.01
C GLY A 3 15.28 -24.01 15.56
N ARG A 4 14.48 -24.48 14.59
CA ARG A 4 14.62 -24.09 13.18
C ARG A 4 14.14 -22.66 12.97
N GLU A 5 12.99 -22.32 13.54
CA GLU A 5 12.42 -20.96 13.52
C GLU A 5 13.39 -19.95 14.15
N LEU A 6 14.05 -20.30 15.26
CA LEU A 6 15.08 -19.45 15.88
C LEU A 6 16.29 -19.20 14.97
N LYS A 7 16.71 -20.22 14.22
CA LYS A 7 17.84 -20.12 13.29
C LYS A 7 17.51 -19.23 12.09
N GLU A 8 16.28 -19.32 11.60
CA GLU A 8 15.76 -18.48 10.52
C GLU A 8 15.64 -17.04 11.00
N PHE A 9 14.98 -16.81 12.15
CA PHE A 9 14.86 -15.51 12.79
C PHE A 9 16.22 -14.81 12.93
N ARG A 10 17.23 -15.49 13.49
CA ARG A 10 18.57 -14.91 13.64
C ARG A 10 19.19 -14.50 12.31
N LYS A 11 19.00 -15.30 11.26
CA LYS A 11 19.51 -14.99 9.91
C LYS A 11 18.76 -13.82 9.28
N GLU A 12 17.44 -13.72 9.48
CA GLU A 12 16.64 -12.58 9.02
C GLU A 12 17.12 -11.27 9.66
N GLN A 13 17.44 -11.29 10.95
CA GLN A 13 18.04 -10.16 11.66
C GLN A 13 19.51 -9.90 11.28
N LYS A 14 20.09 -10.72 10.38
CA LYS A 14 21.50 -10.69 9.95
C LYS A 14 22.50 -10.80 11.11
N MET A 15 22.15 -11.51 12.18
CA MET A 15 22.99 -11.63 13.37
C MET A 15 23.81 -12.91 13.38
N THR A 16 25.00 -12.86 13.97
CA THR A 16 25.76 -14.06 14.38
C THR A 16 25.19 -14.65 15.68
N ARG A 17 25.53 -15.90 16.00
CA ARG A 17 25.12 -16.50 17.29
C ARG A 17 25.76 -15.80 18.48
N LYS A 18 26.95 -15.23 18.29
CA LYS A 18 27.65 -14.45 19.29
C LYS A 18 26.90 -13.14 19.57
N GLU A 19 26.44 -12.49 18.51
CA GLU A 19 25.63 -11.28 18.61
C GLU A 19 24.29 -11.55 19.29
N LEU A 20 23.58 -12.61 18.89
CA LEU A 20 22.32 -12.99 19.54
C LEU A 20 22.52 -13.33 21.02
N SER A 21 23.65 -13.95 21.37
CA SER A 21 24.03 -14.26 22.74
C SER A 21 24.26 -13.01 23.58
N ILE A 22 24.97 -12.02 23.04
CA ILE A 22 25.21 -10.74 23.70
C ILE A 22 23.88 -10.04 23.97
N LYS A 23 23.01 -9.96 22.95
CA LYS A 23 21.74 -9.24 23.05
C LYS A 23 20.71 -9.87 24.00
N THR A 24 20.76 -11.19 24.20
CA THR A 24 19.77 -11.94 25.00
C THR A 24 20.32 -12.45 26.32
N GLY A 25 21.62 -12.32 26.57
CA GLY A 25 22.31 -12.98 27.68
C GLY A 25 22.35 -14.51 27.59
N ILE A 26 21.76 -15.13 26.57
CA ILE A 26 21.73 -16.60 26.40
C ILE A 26 23.10 -17.05 25.90
N PRO A 27 23.78 -18.02 26.54
CA PRO A 27 25.10 -18.47 26.09
C PRO A 27 25.11 -18.99 24.65
N VAL A 28 26.14 -18.65 23.87
CA VAL A 28 26.32 -19.09 22.46
C VAL A 28 26.17 -20.61 22.29
N SER A 29 26.70 -21.37 23.25
CA SER A 29 26.59 -22.85 23.27
C SER A 29 25.13 -23.31 23.37
N THR A 30 24.31 -22.60 24.14
CA THR A 30 22.88 -22.87 24.33
C THR A 30 22.10 -22.50 23.07
N LEU A 31 22.36 -21.34 22.45
CA LEU A 31 21.75 -20.96 21.17
C LEU A 31 22.11 -21.95 20.05
N LYS A 32 23.37 -22.40 19.99
CA LYS A 32 23.81 -23.43 19.04
C LYS A 32 23.08 -24.76 19.27
N ALA A 33 22.82 -25.13 20.52
CA ALA A 33 22.08 -26.35 20.84
C ALA A 33 20.60 -26.23 20.45
N TYR A 34 19.97 -25.07 20.66
CA TYR A 34 18.61 -24.79 20.19
C TYR A 34 18.50 -24.86 18.67
N GLU A 35 19.35 -24.12 17.94
CA GLU A 35 19.27 -24.01 16.47
C GLU A 35 19.50 -25.33 15.71
N ASN A 36 20.24 -26.26 16.32
CA ASN A 36 20.53 -27.55 15.71
C ASN A 36 19.59 -28.65 16.24
N GLY A 37 18.62 -28.32 17.09
CA GLY A 37 17.67 -29.27 17.65
C GLY A 37 18.25 -30.19 18.74
N TYR A 38 19.46 -29.93 19.23
CA TYR A 38 20.06 -30.70 20.33
C TYR A 38 19.42 -30.39 21.69
N ARG A 39 18.69 -29.26 21.79
CA ARG A 39 17.96 -28.85 22.99
C ARG A 39 16.66 -28.16 22.60
N THR A 40 15.59 -28.41 23.36
CA THR A 40 14.32 -27.68 23.21
C THR A 40 14.45 -26.27 23.76
N LEU A 41 13.94 -25.28 23.02
CA LEU A 41 13.93 -23.88 23.45
C LEU A 41 13.10 -23.73 24.73
N LYS A 42 13.73 -23.23 25.80
CA LYS A 42 13.05 -22.97 27.07
C LYS A 42 12.10 -21.79 26.95
N LYS A 43 10.98 -21.83 27.68
CA LYS A 43 10.02 -20.71 27.73
C LYS A 43 10.65 -19.40 28.25
N THR A 44 11.58 -19.48 29.19
CA THR A 44 12.31 -18.31 29.73
C THR A 44 13.20 -17.66 28.66
N ASP A 45 13.97 -18.48 27.96
CA ASP A 45 14.90 -18.03 26.93
C ASP A 45 14.13 -17.55 25.69
N PHE A 46 13.01 -18.21 25.38
CA PHE A 46 12.06 -17.73 24.38
C PHE A 46 11.49 -16.36 24.76
N LEU A 47 11.08 -16.17 26.02
CA LEU A 47 10.55 -14.89 26.49
C LEU A 47 11.64 -13.80 26.48
N GLU A 48 12.89 -14.14 26.76
CA GLU A 48 14.00 -13.20 26.68
C GLU A 48 14.32 -12.81 25.23
N ILE A 49 14.41 -13.78 24.32
CA ILE A 49 14.53 -13.51 22.88
C ILE A 49 13.32 -12.72 22.40
N LYS A 50 12.11 -13.04 22.88
CA LYS A 50 10.91 -12.27 22.57
C LYS A 50 11.10 -10.86 23.10
N ASN A 51 11.31 -10.61 24.38
CA ASN A 51 11.47 -9.26 24.97
C ASN A 51 12.53 -8.39 24.30
N GLN A 52 13.70 -8.94 23.96
CA GLN A 52 14.82 -8.18 23.36
C GLN A 52 14.59 -7.80 21.89
N PHE A 53 13.67 -8.49 21.23
CA PHE A 53 13.30 -8.26 19.85
C PHE A 53 11.81 -7.93 19.68
N SER A 54 11.10 -7.89 20.79
CA SER A 54 9.69 -7.56 20.89
C SER A 54 9.59 -6.09 20.68
N LEU A 55 8.84 -5.78 19.65
CA LEU A 55 8.35 -4.47 19.35
C LEU A 55 7.48 -4.04 20.54
N LYS A 56 7.61 -2.79 20.98
CA LYS A 56 6.71 -2.29 22.01
C LYS A 56 5.29 -2.36 21.46
N ARG A 57 4.32 -2.78 22.28
CA ARG A 57 2.91 -2.72 21.88
C ARG A 57 2.58 -1.26 21.55
N CYS A 58 1.93 -1.03 20.42
CA CYS A 58 1.45 0.30 20.07
C CYS A 58 0.48 0.83 21.13
N ASP A 59 0.41 2.15 21.23
CA ASP A 59 -0.65 2.82 21.96
C ASP A 59 -1.77 3.17 20.99
N ALA A 60 -2.88 2.42 21.08
CA ALA A 60 -4.02 2.59 20.20
C ALA A 60 -4.66 3.99 20.31
N SER A 61 -4.45 4.72 21.40
CA SER A 61 -4.97 6.09 21.57
C SER A 61 -4.25 7.12 20.70
N LEU A 62 -3.02 6.80 20.26
CA LEU A 62 -2.21 7.70 19.42
C LEU A 62 -2.59 7.64 17.95
N THR A 63 -3.43 6.68 17.54
CA THR A 63 -3.70 6.44 16.11
C THR A 63 -5.18 6.22 15.82
N ARG A 64 -5.68 6.82 14.74
CA ARG A 64 -7.01 6.55 14.19
C ARG A 64 -6.91 5.97 12.79
N TYR A 65 -7.46 4.79 12.60
CA TYR A 65 -7.46 4.07 11.32
C TYR A 65 -8.75 4.33 10.55
N MET A 66 -8.64 4.45 9.23
CA MET A 66 -9.79 4.64 8.36
C MET A 66 -9.51 4.13 6.94
N VAL A 67 -10.56 3.68 6.26
CA VAL A 67 -10.50 3.47 4.80
C VAL A 67 -10.49 4.85 4.14
N ASP A 68 -9.48 5.13 3.32
CA ASP A 68 -9.28 6.44 2.66
C ASP A 68 -9.41 6.35 1.13
N TYR A 69 -9.54 5.13 0.61
CA TYR A 69 -9.91 4.88 -0.76
C TYR A 69 -10.45 3.47 -0.89
N PHE A 70 -11.54 3.27 -1.64
CA PHE A 70 -12.03 1.94 -1.95
C PHE A 70 -12.48 1.85 -3.40
N ARG A 71 -11.96 0.88 -4.13
CA ARG A 71 -12.35 0.61 -5.51
C ARG A 71 -12.51 -0.87 -5.73
N PHE A 72 -13.65 -1.23 -6.25
CA PHE A 72 -13.98 -2.61 -6.58
C PHE A 72 -14.71 -2.69 -7.91
N THR A 73 -14.69 -3.87 -8.49
CA THR A 73 -15.39 -4.22 -9.71
C THR A 73 -16.35 -5.35 -9.41
N LEU A 74 -17.58 -5.20 -9.91
CA LEU A 74 -18.61 -6.23 -9.97
C LEU A 74 -18.64 -6.73 -11.40
N HIS A 75 -18.14 -7.94 -11.62
CA HIS A 75 -18.22 -8.62 -12.91
C HIS A 75 -19.63 -9.17 -13.11
N ASN A 76 -20.03 -9.34 -14.36
CA ASN A 76 -21.36 -9.80 -14.75
C ASN A 76 -22.53 -8.91 -14.27
N GLU A 77 -22.25 -7.63 -13.99
CA GLU A 77 -23.22 -6.66 -13.49
C GLU A 77 -23.17 -5.38 -14.33
N ILE A 78 -24.33 -4.90 -14.77
CA ILE A 78 -24.49 -3.72 -15.65
C ILE A 78 -25.49 -2.71 -15.11
N ASP A 79 -26.29 -3.06 -14.11
CA ASP A 79 -27.30 -2.18 -13.57
C ASP A 79 -26.72 -1.31 -12.44
N VAL A 80 -26.23 -0.12 -12.83
CA VAL A 80 -25.68 0.86 -11.88
C VAL A 80 -26.75 1.34 -10.90
N TYR A 81 -28.00 1.46 -11.32
CA TYR A 81 -29.09 1.93 -10.45
C TYR A 81 -29.41 0.88 -9.38
N PHE A 82 -29.43 -0.40 -9.75
CA PHE A 82 -29.54 -1.49 -8.80
C PHE A 82 -28.39 -1.45 -7.78
N VAL A 83 -27.13 -1.38 -8.24
CA VAL A 83 -25.97 -1.37 -7.33
C VAL A 83 -26.00 -0.17 -6.39
N ALA A 84 -26.29 1.03 -6.92
CA ALA A 84 -26.38 2.26 -6.14
C ALA A 84 -27.48 2.18 -5.08
N LYS A 85 -28.65 1.63 -5.42
CA LYS A 85 -29.74 1.46 -4.47
C LYS A 85 -29.46 0.39 -3.43
N GLU A 86 -29.06 -0.80 -3.86
CA GLU A 86 -28.91 -1.98 -3.01
C GLU A 86 -27.78 -1.83 -1.99
N PHE A 87 -26.66 -1.22 -2.39
CA PHE A 87 -25.46 -1.16 -1.55
C PHE A 87 -25.19 0.21 -0.94
N PHE A 88 -25.70 1.29 -1.54
CA PHE A 88 -25.42 2.66 -1.10
C PHE A 88 -26.69 3.41 -0.66
N GLY A 89 -27.87 2.81 -0.75
CA GLY A 89 -29.13 3.46 -0.39
C GLY A 89 -29.52 4.62 -1.30
N PHE A 90 -28.96 4.70 -2.51
CA PHE A 90 -29.25 5.80 -3.44
C PHE A 90 -30.52 5.50 -4.24
N ASP A 91 -31.65 6.07 -3.81
CA ASP A 91 -32.94 5.93 -4.52
C ASP A 91 -32.96 6.65 -5.87
N ILE A 92 -32.18 7.72 -6.01
CA ILE A 92 -32.11 8.52 -7.22
C ILE A 92 -30.64 8.75 -7.58
N MET A 93 -30.26 8.32 -8.78
CA MET A 93 -28.94 8.60 -9.36
C MET A 93 -29.05 9.67 -10.45
N PRO A 94 -28.10 10.62 -10.50
CA PRO A 94 -27.99 11.55 -11.63
C PRO A 94 -27.78 10.82 -12.95
N LYS A 95 -28.13 11.48 -14.06
CA LYS A 95 -27.82 10.96 -15.39
C LYS A 95 -26.30 10.79 -15.55
N PRO A 96 -25.85 9.74 -16.25
CA PRO A 96 -24.43 9.52 -16.45
C PRO A 96 -23.82 10.57 -17.38
N GLU A 97 -22.55 10.87 -17.12
CA GLU A 97 -21.66 11.58 -18.03
C GLU A 97 -20.95 10.57 -18.94
N THR A 98 -20.59 10.97 -20.16
CA THR A 98 -19.68 10.19 -21.00
C THR A 98 -18.25 10.32 -20.47
N THR A 99 -17.50 9.22 -20.49
CA THR A 99 -16.10 9.22 -20.05
C THR A 99 -15.25 8.28 -20.91
N SER A 100 -13.94 8.38 -20.73
CA SER A 100 -12.95 7.40 -21.18
C SER A 100 -12.06 6.92 -20.03
N PHE A 101 -12.40 7.33 -18.81
CA PHE A 101 -11.65 6.99 -17.61
C PHE A 101 -11.65 5.48 -17.40
N MET A 102 -10.45 4.89 -17.27
CA MET A 102 -10.28 3.43 -17.15
C MET A 102 -10.95 2.62 -18.27
N LYS A 103 -11.12 3.21 -19.46
CA LYS A 103 -11.83 2.66 -20.63
C LYS A 103 -13.34 2.46 -20.44
N TYR A 104 -13.94 2.97 -19.37
CA TYR A 104 -15.39 2.99 -19.23
C TYR A 104 -16.00 4.07 -20.12
N GLU A 105 -17.27 3.90 -20.50
CA GLU A 105 -18.00 4.83 -21.36
C GLU A 105 -18.92 5.76 -20.57
N LEU A 106 -19.40 5.28 -19.42
CA LEU A 106 -20.33 5.99 -18.56
C LEU A 106 -19.75 6.21 -17.17
N LEU A 107 -19.98 7.39 -16.63
CA LEU A 107 -19.66 7.77 -15.26
C LEU A 107 -20.90 8.36 -14.58
N TYR A 108 -21.33 7.70 -13.52
CA TYR A 108 -22.36 8.20 -12.62
C TYR A 108 -21.67 8.70 -11.35
N ARG A 109 -22.01 9.91 -10.91
CA ARG A 109 -21.43 10.52 -9.71
C ARG A 109 -22.51 10.82 -8.69
N TYR A 110 -22.29 10.37 -7.47
CA TYR A 110 -22.99 10.85 -6.30
C TYR A 110 -21.94 11.43 -5.33
N GLY A 111 -21.72 12.74 -5.42
CA GLY A 111 -20.60 13.39 -4.76
C GLY A 111 -19.26 12.77 -5.17
N ASP A 112 -18.59 12.16 -4.19
CA ASP A 112 -17.27 11.54 -4.32
C ASP A 112 -17.32 10.01 -4.49
N ILE A 113 -18.53 9.45 -4.64
CA ILE A 113 -18.76 8.04 -4.98
C ILE A 113 -19.12 7.93 -6.46
N TRP A 114 -18.27 7.23 -7.20
CA TRP A 114 -18.32 7.14 -8.65
C TRP A 114 -18.63 5.72 -9.08
N PHE A 115 -19.60 5.55 -9.97
CA PHE A 115 -19.94 4.29 -10.61
C PHE A 115 -19.59 4.38 -12.10
N LEU A 116 -18.83 3.41 -12.58
CA LEU A 116 -18.32 3.35 -13.93
C LEU A 116 -18.94 2.15 -14.64
N GLY A 117 -19.50 2.37 -15.83
CA GLY A 117 -20.19 1.34 -16.62
C GLY A 117 -20.06 1.58 -18.12
N PHE A 118 -20.84 0.85 -18.90
CA PHE A 118 -20.82 0.87 -20.36
C PHE A 118 -22.21 1.15 -20.94
N ASN A 119 -22.28 1.75 -22.14
CA ASN A 119 -23.54 1.93 -22.87
C ASN A 119 -24.02 0.63 -23.52
N SER A 120 -23.10 -0.28 -23.85
CA SER A 120 -23.40 -1.60 -24.43
C SER A 120 -22.65 -2.70 -23.70
N SER A 121 -23.31 -3.84 -23.52
CA SER A 121 -22.72 -5.07 -22.97
C SER A 121 -21.76 -5.79 -23.93
N TYR A 122 -21.71 -5.34 -25.19
CA TYR A 122 -20.78 -5.85 -26.21
C TYR A 122 -19.79 -4.77 -26.65
N SER A 123 -18.51 -5.13 -26.71
CA SER A 123 -17.48 -4.33 -27.36
C SER A 123 -17.20 -4.87 -28.76
N GLU A 124 -16.91 -3.99 -29.72
CA GLU A 124 -16.43 -4.40 -31.05
C GLU A 124 -15.05 -5.08 -31.00
N ASN A 125 -14.33 -4.95 -29.87
CA ASN A 125 -12.95 -5.39 -29.69
C ASN A 125 -12.79 -6.62 -28.77
N GLY A 126 -13.88 -7.27 -28.35
CA GLY A 126 -13.85 -8.46 -27.49
C GLY A 126 -13.43 -8.23 -26.02
N GLU A 127 -13.32 -6.98 -25.57
CA GLU A 127 -13.22 -6.65 -24.14
C GLU A 127 -14.57 -6.92 -23.43
N ASP A 128 -14.50 -7.56 -22.25
CA ASP A 128 -15.65 -7.79 -21.39
C ASP A 128 -16.16 -6.47 -20.80
N LYS A 129 -17.32 -6.03 -21.30
CA LYS A 129 -18.04 -4.82 -20.88
C LYS A 129 -19.16 -5.11 -19.88
N ASN A 130 -19.36 -6.37 -19.50
CA ASN A 130 -20.40 -6.76 -18.56
C ASN A 130 -19.92 -6.56 -17.12
N ARG A 131 -19.62 -5.32 -16.73
CA ARG A 131 -19.14 -5.01 -15.39
C ARG A 131 -19.39 -3.58 -14.97
N ILE A 132 -19.44 -3.38 -13.66
CA ILE A 132 -19.43 -2.07 -13.01
C ILE A 132 -18.20 -1.94 -12.13
N THR A 133 -17.50 -0.80 -12.22
CA THR A 133 -16.49 -0.44 -11.22
C THR A 133 -17.02 0.69 -10.36
N VAL A 134 -16.97 0.51 -9.04
CA VAL A 134 -17.28 1.56 -8.09
C VAL A 134 -15.99 2.08 -7.48
N GLN A 135 -15.89 3.39 -7.31
CA GLN A 135 -14.74 4.08 -6.76
C GLN A 135 -15.18 5.12 -5.74
N LEU A 136 -14.62 5.04 -4.55
CA LEU A 136 -14.78 5.99 -3.47
C LEU A 136 -13.43 6.66 -3.21
N SER A 137 -13.40 8.00 -3.35
CA SER A 137 -12.26 8.79 -2.85
C SER A 137 -12.25 8.81 -1.31
N GLY A 138 -11.28 9.46 -0.65
CA GLY A 138 -11.32 9.62 0.81
C GLY A 138 -12.58 10.34 1.29
N GLN A 139 -13.05 11.34 0.55
CA GLN A 139 -14.34 12.00 0.83
C GLN A 139 -15.52 11.08 0.49
N GLY A 140 -15.42 10.26 -0.55
CA GLY A 140 -16.43 9.24 -0.87
C GLY A 140 -16.55 8.18 0.23
N CYS A 141 -15.43 7.80 0.86
CA CYS A 141 -15.43 6.89 2.00
C CYS A 141 -16.12 7.53 3.21
N ARG A 142 -15.86 8.81 3.51
CA ARG A 142 -16.59 9.56 4.56
C ARG A 142 -18.10 9.66 4.24
N GLN A 143 -18.47 9.90 2.99
CA GLN A 143 -19.87 9.92 2.56
C GLN A 143 -20.55 8.56 2.76
N LEU A 144 -19.87 7.46 2.42
CA LEU A 144 -20.38 6.12 2.66
C LEU A 144 -20.53 5.85 4.16
N GLU A 145 -19.57 6.23 4.99
CA GLU A 145 -19.64 6.00 6.45
C GLU A 145 -20.88 6.63 7.09
N VAL A 146 -21.32 7.81 6.65
CA VAL A 146 -22.58 8.40 7.13
C VAL A 146 -23.77 7.48 6.82
N TYR A 147 -23.78 6.84 5.65
CA TYR A 147 -24.79 5.84 5.30
C TYR A 147 -24.65 4.58 6.16
N LEU A 148 -23.43 4.06 6.34
CA LEU A 148 -23.17 2.87 7.16
C LEU A 148 -23.61 3.08 8.61
N GLU A 149 -23.33 4.25 9.19
CA GLU A 149 -23.77 4.63 10.54
C GLU A 149 -25.30 4.66 10.65
N ASN A 150 -25.99 5.26 9.68
CA ASN A 150 -27.46 5.31 9.66
C ASN A 150 -28.09 3.92 9.55
N GLU A 151 -27.47 3.03 8.78
CA GLU A 151 -27.91 1.64 8.63
C GLU A 151 -27.40 0.72 9.74
N ASN A 152 -26.61 1.24 10.69
CA ASN A 152 -25.98 0.51 11.78
C ASN A 152 -25.18 -0.72 11.29
N ILE A 153 -24.40 -0.52 10.22
CA ILE A 153 -23.49 -1.51 9.64
C ILE A 153 -22.07 -0.96 9.61
N THR A 154 -21.08 -1.84 9.57
CA THR A 154 -19.65 -1.49 9.48
C THR A 154 -19.15 -1.56 8.03
N TRP A 155 -17.91 -1.12 7.82
CA TRP A 155 -17.21 -1.37 6.56
C TRP A 155 -17.10 -2.86 6.24
N ILE A 156 -16.91 -3.70 7.25
CA ILE A 156 -16.80 -5.15 7.08
C ILE A 156 -18.14 -5.71 6.61
N ASP A 157 -19.24 -5.35 7.28
CA ASP A 157 -20.60 -5.74 6.87
C ASP A 157 -20.92 -5.32 5.45
N PHE A 158 -20.53 -4.10 5.05
CA PHE A 158 -20.69 -3.60 3.69
C PHE A 158 -19.94 -4.46 2.66
N ILE A 159 -18.68 -4.78 2.92
CA ILE A 159 -17.87 -5.62 2.02
C ILE A 159 -18.42 -7.06 2.00
N GLU A 160 -18.79 -7.62 3.15
CA GLU A 160 -19.41 -8.94 3.28
C GLU A 160 -20.72 -9.03 2.49
N LYS A 161 -21.57 -8.01 2.55
CA LYS A 161 -22.83 -7.95 1.80
C LYS A 161 -22.58 -8.08 0.29
N ILE A 162 -21.57 -7.37 -0.23
CA ILE A 162 -21.18 -7.45 -1.64
C ILE A 162 -20.58 -8.83 -1.97
N GLN A 163 -19.64 -9.30 -1.14
CA GLN A 163 -18.98 -10.59 -1.31
C GLN A 163 -19.99 -11.76 -1.32
N LYS A 164 -21.00 -11.71 -0.44
CA LYS A 164 -22.07 -12.72 -0.37
C LYS A 164 -22.94 -12.75 -1.62
N ARG A 165 -23.18 -11.58 -2.23
CA ARG A 165 -24.00 -11.50 -3.46
C ARG A 165 -23.23 -11.96 -4.69
N TYR A 166 -22.01 -11.46 -4.87
CA TYR A 166 -21.27 -11.63 -6.13
C TYR A 166 -20.22 -12.74 -6.09
N GLY A 167 -19.78 -13.20 -4.92
CA GLY A 167 -18.80 -14.28 -4.83
C GLY A 167 -17.50 -13.95 -5.58
N ASN A 168 -17.15 -14.80 -6.54
CA ASN A 168 -15.96 -14.62 -7.39
C ASN A 168 -16.08 -13.44 -8.37
N ASP A 169 -17.30 -12.94 -8.61
CA ASP A 169 -17.54 -11.77 -9.47
C ASP A 169 -17.31 -10.44 -8.73
N PHE A 170 -16.98 -10.47 -7.44
CA PHE A 170 -16.52 -9.30 -6.70
C PHE A 170 -14.98 -9.23 -6.67
N SER A 171 -14.42 -8.13 -7.15
CA SER A 171 -12.98 -7.92 -7.19
C SER A 171 -12.60 -6.56 -6.62
N VAL A 172 -11.98 -6.55 -5.43
CA VAL A 172 -11.37 -5.34 -4.88
C VAL A 172 -10.08 -5.03 -5.64
N THR A 173 -10.08 -3.91 -6.37
CA THR A 173 -8.95 -3.53 -7.23
C THR A 173 -8.02 -2.51 -6.58
N ARG A 174 -8.51 -1.77 -5.58
CA ARG A 174 -7.69 -0.88 -4.74
C ARG A 174 -8.36 -0.61 -3.39
N ILE A 175 -7.57 -0.61 -2.33
CA ILE A 175 -7.96 -0.11 -1.02
C ILE A 175 -6.79 0.67 -0.42
N ASP A 176 -7.04 1.88 0.05
CA ASP A 176 -6.06 2.68 0.77
C ASP A 176 -6.53 2.78 2.22
N VAL A 177 -5.65 2.47 3.17
CA VAL A 177 -5.90 2.65 4.61
C VAL A 177 -5.06 3.84 5.08
N ALA A 178 -5.71 4.81 5.71
CA ALA A 178 -5.06 5.94 6.36
C ALA A 178 -4.99 5.71 7.87
N VAL A 179 -3.88 6.14 8.45
CA VAL A 179 -3.64 6.18 9.89
C VAL A 179 -3.32 7.62 10.26
N ASP A 180 -4.22 8.27 10.97
CA ASP A 180 -3.95 9.57 11.58
C ASP A 180 -3.19 9.36 12.88
N GLU A 181 -2.04 10.01 13.04
CA GLU A 181 -1.40 10.19 14.34
C GLU A 181 -2.07 11.36 15.07
N MET A 182 -2.52 11.10 16.28
CA MET A 182 -3.15 12.08 17.14
C MET A 182 -2.10 12.98 17.80
N VAL A 183 -2.47 14.22 18.06
CA VAL A 183 -1.63 15.19 18.77
C VAL A 183 -1.39 14.69 20.19
N GLN A 184 -0.13 14.72 20.63
CA GLN A 184 0.25 14.39 22.01
C GLN A 184 0.33 15.64 22.90
N GLU A 185 0.33 15.45 24.22
CA GLU A 185 0.42 16.55 25.19
C GLU A 185 1.68 17.41 24.98
N ASP A 186 2.83 16.76 24.78
CA ASP A 186 4.02 17.42 24.24
C ASP A 186 4.15 17.08 22.75
N SER A 187 4.00 18.09 21.90
CA SER A 187 4.20 17.97 20.44
C SER A 187 5.58 17.40 20.04
N LYS A 188 6.58 17.46 20.94
CA LYS A 188 7.89 16.82 20.72
C LYS A 188 7.82 15.31 20.79
N ASP A 189 6.79 14.72 21.37
CA ASP A 189 6.61 13.26 21.45
C ASP A 189 5.98 12.70 20.18
N ASN A 190 5.32 13.55 19.37
CA ASN A 190 4.88 13.17 18.05
C ASN A 190 6.06 12.82 17.13
N PHE A 191 5.79 11.97 16.15
CA PHE A 191 6.79 11.51 15.20
C PHE A 191 7.17 12.63 14.24
N ASP A 192 8.47 12.92 14.14
CA ASP A 192 8.98 13.94 13.22
C ASP A 192 9.24 13.30 11.85
N LEU A 193 8.35 13.55 10.89
CA LEU A 193 8.51 13.05 9.51
C LEU A 193 9.79 13.55 8.86
N SER A 194 10.29 14.74 9.19
CA SER A 194 11.53 15.27 8.62
C SER A 194 12.74 14.44 9.00
N SER A 195 12.72 13.82 10.19
CA SER A 195 13.77 12.91 10.63
C SER A 195 13.95 11.71 9.69
N LEU A 196 12.91 11.27 8.98
CA LEU A 196 12.99 10.17 8.02
C LEU A 196 13.92 10.49 6.84
N VAL A 197 14.00 11.76 6.43
CA VAL A 197 14.88 12.17 5.34
C VAL A 197 16.33 11.95 5.74
N THR A 198 16.73 12.41 6.93
CA THR A 198 18.09 12.21 7.45
C THR A 198 18.37 10.74 7.72
N ARG A 199 17.43 10.02 8.36
CA ARG A 199 17.56 8.59 8.68
C ARG A 199 17.68 7.71 7.43
N TYR A 200 17.06 8.11 6.32
CA TYR A 200 17.25 7.45 5.03
C TYR A 200 18.72 7.50 4.58
N TYR A 201 19.35 8.68 4.62
CA TYR A 201 20.77 8.84 4.23
C TYR A 201 21.73 8.12 5.17
N ASN A 202 21.38 8.01 6.46
CA ASN A 202 22.14 7.27 7.46
C ASN A 202 21.93 5.74 7.40
N GLN A 203 21.07 5.24 6.50
CA GLN A 203 20.70 3.83 6.40
C GLN A 203 20.01 3.29 7.68
N GLU A 204 19.30 4.16 8.39
CA GLU A 204 18.54 3.89 9.61
C GLU A 204 17.07 3.54 9.31
N ILE A 205 16.69 3.58 8.02
CA ILE A 205 15.42 3.05 7.52
C ILE A 205 15.72 1.79 6.70
N VAL A 206 15.12 0.67 7.11
CA VAL A 206 15.25 -0.62 6.41
C VAL A 206 13.88 -1.04 5.91
N SER A 207 13.79 -1.31 4.61
CA SER A 207 12.63 -1.96 4.01
C SER A 207 13.07 -3.19 3.21
N PRO A 208 12.42 -4.35 3.38
CA PRO A 208 12.76 -5.54 2.61
C PRO A 208 12.26 -5.50 1.15
N TYR A 209 11.32 -4.61 0.81
CA TYR A 209 10.70 -4.59 -0.52
C TYR A 209 10.49 -3.19 -1.13
N LEU A 210 10.60 -2.11 -0.34
CA LEU A 210 10.52 -0.76 -0.88
C LEU A 210 11.89 -0.36 -1.42
N ARG A 211 11.95 -0.06 -2.72
CA ARG A 211 13.19 0.33 -3.41
C ARG A 211 13.31 1.83 -3.66
N ASN A 212 12.22 2.57 -3.46
CA ASN A 212 12.12 3.97 -3.79
C ASN A 212 11.73 4.74 -2.53
N PHE A 213 12.44 5.82 -2.28
CA PHE A 213 12.15 6.81 -1.25
C PHE A 213 12.19 8.17 -1.94
N SER A 214 11.10 8.93 -1.88
CA SER A 214 11.09 10.33 -2.33
C SER A 214 10.34 11.19 -1.33
N PHE A 215 10.65 12.47 -1.31
CA PHE A 215 9.98 13.43 -0.44
C PHE A 215 9.77 14.74 -1.19
N VAL A 216 8.71 15.45 -0.82
CA VAL A 216 8.34 16.77 -1.33
C VAL A 216 8.04 17.63 -0.12
N GLY A 217 8.69 18.78 -0.04
CA GLY A 217 8.46 19.78 0.99
C GLY A 217 8.87 21.16 0.45
N GLY A 218 8.28 22.21 1.00
CA GLY A 218 8.54 23.59 0.60
C GLY A 218 8.43 24.54 1.79
N GLY A 219 9.05 25.70 1.70
CA GLY A 219 9.01 26.76 2.70
C GLY A 219 9.44 28.11 2.13
N GLY A 220 9.08 29.19 2.83
CA GLY A 220 9.52 30.55 2.52
C GLY A 220 10.90 30.86 3.09
N PHE A 221 11.55 31.89 2.55
CA PHE A 221 12.83 32.42 3.06
C PHE A 221 12.65 33.57 4.06
N ASP A 222 11.42 34.03 4.30
CA ASP A 222 11.14 35.09 5.25
C ASP A 222 10.97 34.52 6.67
N PHE A 223 12.10 34.30 7.33
CA PHE A 223 12.14 33.79 8.70
C PHE A 223 11.78 34.85 9.76
N GLU A 224 11.62 36.11 9.36
CA GLU A 224 11.30 37.23 10.26
C GLU A 224 9.80 37.53 10.31
N ASN A 225 9.03 37.06 9.33
CA ASN A 225 7.58 37.16 9.34
C ASN A 225 6.96 35.94 10.07
N PRO A 226 6.32 36.11 11.25
CA PRO A 226 5.71 35.02 11.99
C PRO A 226 4.63 34.26 11.21
N LEU A 227 3.97 34.91 10.25
CA LEU A 227 3.00 34.29 9.36
C LEU A 227 3.67 33.44 8.26
N GLU A 228 4.95 33.69 7.93
CA GLU A 228 5.73 32.86 6.99
C GLU A 228 6.45 31.69 7.67
N ILE A 229 6.73 31.78 8.99
CA ILE A 229 7.15 30.62 9.79
C ILE A 229 6.06 29.53 9.75
N GLU A 230 4.78 29.95 9.65
CA GLU A 230 3.63 29.08 9.41
C GLU A 230 3.45 28.67 7.93
N ASN A 231 4.15 29.29 6.97
CA ASN A 231 4.14 28.93 5.54
C ASN A 231 5.04 27.73 5.18
N ARG A 232 5.47 26.92 6.16
CA ARG A 232 6.02 25.59 5.86
C ARG A 232 4.92 24.80 5.14
N GLN A 233 5.18 24.39 3.89
CA GLN A 233 4.19 23.75 3.03
C GLN A 233 3.87 22.30 3.43
N GLY A 234 4.30 21.86 4.61
CA GLY A 234 4.27 20.48 5.08
C GLY A 234 5.23 19.58 4.30
N LEU A 235 5.76 18.56 4.97
CA LEU A 235 6.52 17.49 4.34
C LEU A 235 5.59 16.36 3.90
N SER A 236 5.82 15.83 2.71
CA SER A 236 5.25 14.57 2.21
C SER A 236 6.36 13.62 1.81
N ILE A 237 6.27 12.36 2.22
CA ILE A 237 7.22 11.28 1.97
C ILE A 237 6.48 10.13 1.29
N TYR A 238 7.10 9.61 0.24
CA TYR A 238 6.57 8.53 -0.57
C TYR A 238 7.53 7.35 -0.56
N LEU A 239 7.01 6.16 -0.26
CA LEU A 239 7.80 4.94 -0.20
C LEU A 239 7.23 3.90 -1.18
N GLY A 240 8.10 3.36 -2.03
CA GLY A 240 7.74 2.44 -3.10
C GLY A 240 7.33 3.15 -4.40
N SER A 241 6.86 2.37 -5.38
CA SER A 241 6.42 2.89 -6.68
C SER A 241 4.90 3.06 -6.70
N ARG A 242 4.40 4.12 -7.34
CA ARG A 242 2.95 4.27 -7.57
C ARG A 242 2.38 3.17 -8.48
N GLN A 243 3.24 2.45 -9.21
CA GLN A 243 2.88 1.33 -10.07
C GLN A 243 2.93 -0.03 -9.34
N SER A 244 3.49 -0.11 -8.12
CA SER A 244 3.49 -1.35 -7.36
C SER A 244 2.15 -1.59 -6.67
N GLU A 245 1.86 -2.87 -6.37
CA GLU A 245 0.65 -3.27 -5.66
C GLU A 245 0.59 -2.78 -4.21
N MET A 246 1.69 -2.23 -3.69
CA MET A 246 1.78 -1.58 -2.39
C MET A 246 2.59 -0.30 -2.49
N TYR A 247 2.10 0.78 -1.89
CA TYR A 247 2.71 2.10 -1.92
C TYR A 247 2.33 2.87 -0.65
N PHE A 248 3.28 3.61 -0.08
CA PHE A 248 3.04 4.40 1.13
C PHE A 248 3.17 5.90 0.85
N ASN A 249 2.33 6.69 1.53
CA ASN A 249 2.34 8.15 1.50
C ASN A 249 2.19 8.70 2.92
N PHE A 250 3.22 9.35 3.43
CA PHE A 250 3.26 9.92 4.78
C PHE A 250 3.37 11.42 4.69
N TYR A 251 2.56 12.17 5.42
CA TYR A 251 2.64 13.61 5.35
C TYR A 251 2.09 14.29 6.61
N GLU A 252 2.49 15.55 6.78
CA GLU A 252 2.12 16.35 7.94
C GLU A 252 0.69 16.91 7.78
N LYS A 253 -0.30 16.09 8.17
CA LYS A 253 -1.73 16.39 7.99
C LYS A 253 -2.16 17.71 8.62
N ARG A 254 -1.54 18.13 9.74
CA ARG A 254 -1.82 19.42 10.38
C ARG A 254 -1.64 20.62 9.44
N TYR A 255 -0.60 20.61 8.61
CA TYR A 255 -0.37 21.67 7.62
C TYR A 255 -1.31 21.56 6.43
N GLU A 256 -1.65 20.34 5.99
CA GLU A 256 -2.64 20.15 4.92
C GLU A 256 -4.00 20.71 5.32
N ILE A 257 -4.48 20.38 6.54
CA ILE A 257 -5.75 20.88 7.06
C ILE A 257 -5.71 22.40 7.22
N ALA A 258 -4.64 22.95 7.83
CA ALA A 258 -4.49 24.39 8.00
C ALA A 258 -4.61 25.14 6.66
N LYS A 259 -3.91 24.64 5.63
CA LYS A 259 -3.97 25.18 4.27
C LYS A 259 -5.35 25.03 3.63
N LYS A 260 -5.99 23.87 3.77
CA LYS A 260 -7.29 23.57 3.17
C LYS A 260 -8.41 24.43 3.77
N GLU A 261 -8.39 24.60 5.09
CA GLU A 261 -9.42 25.34 5.84
C GLU A 261 -9.10 26.84 5.96
N GLY A 262 -7.90 27.27 5.58
CA GLY A 262 -7.49 28.68 5.67
C GLY A 262 -7.29 29.17 7.12
N ILE A 263 -6.82 28.29 8.00
CA ILE A 263 -6.59 28.56 9.44
C ILE A 263 -5.12 28.40 9.81
N SER A 264 -4.73 28.86 11.00
CA SER A 264 -3.36 28.63 11.49
C SER A 264 -3.09 27.15 11.76
N VAL A 265 -1.83 26.73 11.74
CA VAL A 265 -1.42 25.36 12.11
C VAL A 265 -1.81 25.05 13.56
N SER A 266 -1.72 26.05 14.43
CA SER A 266 -2.12 25.90 15.84
C SER A 266 -3.61 25.64 16.00
N ASP A 267 -4.46 26.35 15.23
CA ASP A 267 -5.91 26.13 15.24
C ASP A 267 -6.26 24.77 14.62
N SER A 268 -5.55 24.35 13.57
CA SER A 268 -5.70 23.02 12.96
C SER A 268 -5.44 21.91 13.98
N VAL A 269 -4.33 22.01 14.72
CA VAL A 269 -3.99 21.08 15.80
C VAL A 269 -5.06 21.07 16.90
N ARG A 270 -5.53 22.25 17.35
CA ARG A 270 -6.53 22.37 18.41
C ARG A 270 -7.90 21.84 18.01
N LEU A 271 -8.34 22.08 16.77
CA LEU A 271 -9.68 21.74 16.31
C LEU A 271 -9.79 20.28 15.86
N PHE A 272 -8.76 19.76 15.21
CA PHE A 272 -8.82 18.44 14.58
C PHE A 272 -8.02 17.37 15.32
N GLY A 273 -7.04 17.76 16.14
CA GLY A 273 -6.27 16.83 16.96
C GLY A 273 -5.37 15.87 16.15
N ILE A 274 -5.06 16.17 14.89
CA ILE A 274 -4.27 15.30 14.00
C ILE A 274 -2.91 15.94 13.72
N TRP A 275 -1.84 15.15 13.87
CA TRP A 275 -0.47 15.59 13.65
C TRP A 275 0.06 15.21 12.26
N ASN A 276 0.16 13.90 11.99
CA ASN A 276 0.60 13.31 10.73
C ASN A 276 -0.47 12.36 10.20
N ARG A 277 -0.44 12.06 8.90
CA ARG A 277 -1.18 10.95 8.31
C ARG A 277 -0.23 10.00 7.59
N TYR A 278 -0.47 8.70 7.78
CA TYR A 278 0.24 7.62 7.13
C TYR A 278 -0.74 6.80 6.30
N GLU A 279 -0.58 6.81 4.99
CA GLU A 279 -1.41 6.05 4.07
C GLU A 279 -0.64 4.85 3.53
N VAL A 280 -1.30 3.69 3.49
CA VAL A 280 -0.88 2.53 2.71
C VAL A 280 -1.92 2.25 1.64
N ARG A 281 -1.50 2.25 0.38
CA ARG A 281 -2.29 1.85 -0.77
C ARG A 281 -1.99 0.40 -1.11
N PHE A 282 -3.03 -0.41 -1.22
CA PHE A 282 -2.99 -1.72 -1.84
C PHE A 282 -3.72 -1.68 -3.18
N SER A 283 -3.19 -2.35 -4.20
CA SER A 283 -3.89 -2.53 -5.46
C SER A 283 -3.80 -3.98 -5.96
N GLN A 284 -4.76 -4.37 -6.80
CA GLN A 284 -4.80 -5.66 -7.48
C GLN A 284 -4.68 -6.84 -6.50
N GLY A 285 -3.64 -7.69 -6.63
CA GLY A 285 -3.43 -8.85 -5.77
C GLY A 285 -3.44 -8.52 -4.29
N LYS A 286 -2.64 -7.53 -3.88
CA LYS A 286 -2.57 -7.12 -2.46
C LYS A 286 -3.85 -6.53 -1.90
N ALA A 287 -4.65 -5.84 -2.73
CA ALA A 287 -5.94 -5.31 -2.28
C ALA A 287 -6.92 -6.45 -1.98
N ARG A 288 -6.95 -7.48 -2.85
CA ARG A 288 -7.74 -8.69 -2.62
C ARG A 288 -7.28 -9.42 -1.37
N SER A 289 -5.97 -9.69 -1.23
CA SER A 289 -5.43 -10.35 -0.03
C SER A 289 -5.77 -9.59 1.25
N PHE A 290 -5.61 -8.27 1.27
CA PHE A 290 -5.96 -7.45 2.44
C PHE A 290 -7.45 -7.62 2.82
N VAL A 291 -8.34 -7.56 1.84
CA VAL A 291 -9.78 -7.72 2.10
C VAL A 291 -10.15 -9.15 2.49
N THR A 292 -9.51 -10.17 1.92
CA THR A 292 -9.71 -11.57 2.32
C THR A 292 -9.39 -11.76 3.80
N GLU A 293 -8.22 -11.30 4.27
CA GLU A 293 -7.84 -11.40 5.69
C GLU A 293 -8.85 -10.68 6.59
N VAL A 294 -9.35 -9.51 6.18
CA VAL A 294 -10.38 -8.76 6.93
C VAL A 294 -11.70 -9.54 7.01
N LEU A 295 -12.14 -10.14 5.90
CA LEU A 295 -13.35 -10.97 5.86
C LEU A 295 -13.19 -12.30 6.62
N GLU A 296 -11.96 -12.77 6.82
CA GLU A 296 -11.62 -13.93 7.65
C GLU A 296 -11.52 -13.56 9.15
N GLY A 297 -11.73 -12.30 9.51
CA GLY A 297 -11.82 -11.81 10.88
C GLY A 297 -10.63 -10.96 11.35
N ALA A 298 -9.70 -10.61 10.47
CA ALA A 298 -8.62 -9.70 10.83
C ALA A 298 -9.11 -8.26 11.01
N GLU A 299 -8.77 -7.64 12.15
CA GLU A 299 -9.03 -6.23 12.38
C GLU A 299 -8.19 -5.35 11.45
N ILE A 300 -8.82 -4.44 10.71
CA ILE A 300 -8.14 -3.52 9.75
C ILE A 300 -6.96 -2.81 10.41
N ALA A 301 -7.14 -2.32 11.64
CA ALA A 301 -6.12 -1.60 12.37
C ALA A 301 -4.90 -2.49 12.70
N GLU A 302 -5.15 -3.73 13.15
CA GLU A 302 -4.09 -4.68 13.48
C GLU A 302 -3.33 -5.14 12.24
N LEU A 303 -4.05 -5.56 11.21
CA LEU A 303 -3.47 -5.96 9.93
C LEU A 303 -2.63 -4.83 9.33
N THR A 304 -3.13 -3.60 9.37
CA THR A 304 -2.40 -2.42 8.91
C THR A 304 -1.11 -2.21 9.71
N ARG A 305 -1.14 -2.24 11.04
CA ARG A 305 0.09 -2.13 11.87
C ARG A 305 1.11 -3.20 11.51
N SER A 306 0.67 -4.43 11.39
CA SER A 306 1.53 -5.57 11.02
C SER A 306 2.20 -5.37 9.67
N ILE A 307 1.48 -4.78 8.70
CA ILE A 307 2.02 -4.42 7.38
C ILE A 307 3.05 -3.28 7.50
N PHE A 308 2.74 -2.20 8.22
CA PHE A 308 3.68 -1.10 8.44
C PHE A 308 4.97 -1.59 9.08
N GLN A 309 4.86 -2.42 10.12
CA GLN A 309 5.99 -3.00 10.83
C GLN A 309 6.82 -3.95 9.97
N GLY A 310 6.18 -4.78 9.14
CA GLY A 310 6.87 -5.64 8.19
C GLY A 310 7.50 -4.88 7.02
N ALA A 311 7.00 -3.68 6.72
CA ALA A 311 7.42 -2.87 5.57
C ALA A 311 8.55 -1.91 5.86
N ILE A 312 8.50 -1.28 7.03
CA ILE A 312 9.31 -0.11 7.34
C ILE A 312 9.81 -0.28 8.77
N GLN A 313 11.10 -0.59 8.88
CA GLN A 313 11.82 -0.62 10.13
C GLN A 313 12.63 0.66 10.26
N ILE A 314 12.35 1.42 11.31
CA ILE A 314 13.05 2.66 11.62
C ILE A 314 13.86 2.43 12.87
N TYR A 315 15.15 2.77 12.78
CA TYR A 315 16.09 2.67 13.88
C TYR A 315 16.47 4.05 14.41
N ASP A 316 16.81 4.11 15.69
CA ASP A 316 17.34 5.30 16.37
C ASP A 316 18.58 4.91 17.18
N GLY A 317 19.75 5.10 16.58
CA GLY A 317 21.03 4.74 17.18
C GLY A 317 21.23 3.24 17.43
N THR A 318 22.13 2.94 18.36
CA THR A 318 22.49 1.59 18.76
C THR A 318 22.55 1.44 20.27
N ASP A 319 22.33 0.23 20.77
CA ASP A 319 22.57 -0.10 22.17
C ASP A 319 24.08 -0.13 22.50
N GLU A 320 24.41 -0.39 23.76
CA GLU A 320 25.78 -0.47 24.27
C GLU A 320 26.64 -1.57 23.60
N HIS A 321 26.01 -2.47 22.85
CA HIS A 321 26.64 -3.56 22.12
C HIS A 321 26.70 -3.30 20.60
N GLY A 322 26.22 -2.14 20.14
CA GLY A 322 26.22 -1.75 18.73
C GLY A 322 25.05 -2.31 17.92
N PHE A 323 24.03 -2.91 18.55
CA PHE A 323 22.84 -3.33 17.83
C PHE A 323 21.90 -2.16 17.62
N ARG A 324 21.35 -2.06 16.41
CA ARG A 324 20.36 -1.04 16.09
C ARG A 324 19.13 -1.18 16.99
N MET A 325 18.66 -0.06 17.53
CA MET A 325 17.45 0.02 18.35
C MET A 325 16.30 0.56 17.51
N TYR A 326 15.11 -0.01 17.66
CA TYR A 326 13.93 0.52 16.98
C TYR A 326 13.56 1.91 17.52
N ASP A 327 13.11 2.78 16.64
CA ASP A 327 12.63 4.10 17.03
C ASP A 327 11.41 4.00 17.94
N SER A 328 11.51 4.54 19.14
CA SER A 328 10.48 4.39 20.18
C SER A 328 9.14 5.03 19.81
N LYS A 329 9.13 6.14 19.06
CA LYS A 329 7.91 6.81 18.62
C LYS A 329 7.23 6.03 17.51
N TRP A 330 7.99 5.56 16.52
CA TRP A 330 7.49 4.68 15.48
C TRP A 330 6.87 3.41 16.07
N GLN A 331 7.52 2.83 17.07
CA GLN A 331 7.01 1.67 17.80
C GLN A 331 5.73 1.98 18.59
N SER A 332 5.61 3.19 19.14
CA SER A 332 4.38 3.60 19.84
C SER A 332 3.20 3.72 18.87
N LEU A 333 3.43 4.08 17.60
CA LEU A 333 2.40 4.17 16.56
C LEU A 333 2.05 2.80 15.93
N PHE A 334 3.07 2.01 15.55
CA PHE A 334 2.89 0.83 14.68
C PHE A 334 3.41 -0.48 15.27
N GLY A 335 3.99 -0.45 16.47
CA GLY A 335 4.54 -1.64 17.10
C GLY A 335 3.47 -2.71 17.30
N ASN A 336 3.76 -3.91 16.79
CA ASN A 336 2.90 -5.07 16.95
C ASN A 336 3.78 -6.31 17.21
N ASP A 337 3.28 -7.25 18.01
CA ASP A 337 4.00 -8.47 18.39
C ASP A 337 4.25 -9.40 17.17
N GLU A 338 3.44 -9.25 16.11
CA GLU A 338 3.53 -10.06 14.90
C GLU A 338 3.56 -9.17 13.64
N ALA A 339 4.64 -9.25 12.87
CA ALA A 339 4.74 -8.60 11.58
C ALA A 339 4.16 -9.53 10.49
N ILE A 340 3.11 -9.08 9.80
CA ILE A 340 2.45 -9.82 8.72
C ILE A 340 2.99 -9.30 7.39
N ARG A 341 3.35 -10.23 6.49
CA ARG A 341 3.71 -9.93 5.11
C ARG A 341 2.57 -10.37 4.20
N LEU A 342 1.92 -9.44 3.51
CA LEU A 342 1.02 -9.78 2.40
C LEU A 342 1.85 -10.32 1.23
N SER A 343 2.09 -11.63 1.22
CA SER A 343 2.69 -12.32 0.08
C SER A 343 1.59 -12.68 -0.91
N VAL A 344 1.51 -11.92 -2.01
CA VAL A 344 0.88 -12.44 -3.22
C VAL A 344 1.93 -13.35 -3.83
N SER A 345 1.65 -14.65 -3.94
CA SER A 345 2.52 -15.55 -4.72
C SER A 345 2.80 -14.86 -6.06
N PRO A 346 4.07 -14.58 -6.41
CA PRO A 346 4.36 -13.86 -7.64
C PRO A 346 3.86 -14.73 -8.79
N GLU A 347 2.77 -14.31 -9.44
CA GLU A 347 2.49 -14.80 -10.78
C GLU A 347 3.72 -14.43 -11.63
N PRO A 348 4.36 -15.39 -12.31
CA PRO A 348 5.44 -15.07 -13.22
C PRO A 348 4.93 -14.00 -14.18
N TYR A 349 5.73 -12.95 -14.41
CA TYR A 349 5.42 -12.00 -15.46
C TYR A 349 5.24 -12.79 -16.75
N SER A 350 4.06 -12.68 -17.33
CA SER A 350 3.69 -13.49 -18.48
C SER A 350 3.97 -12.66 -19.73
N VAL A 351 4.62 -13.26 -20.73
CA VAL A 351 4.85 -12.64 -22.04
C VAL A 351 3.53 -12.17 -22.64
N GLU A 352 2.43 -12.87 -22.33
CA GLU A 352 1.06 -12.53 -22.71
C GLU A 352 0.63 -11.15 -22.17
N ARG A 353 1.13 -10.70 -21.02
CA ARG A 353 0.86 -9.34 -20.50
C ARG A 353 1.55 -8.27 -21.35
N THR A 354 2.77 -8.53 -21.82
CA THR A 354 3.49 -7.64 -22.75
C THR A 354 2.80 -7.62 -24.12
N ILE A 355 2.43 -8.80 -24.64
CA ILE A 355 1.69 -8.93 -25.90
C ILE A 355 0.36 -8.20 -25.80
N ARG A 356 -0.39 -8.40 -24.72
CA ARG A 356 -1.67 -7.71 -24.49
C ARG A 356 -1.49 -6.21 -24.41
N TRP A 357 -0.45 -5.71 -23.75
CA TRP A 357 -0.14 -4.28 -23.74
C TRP A 357 0.15 -3.75 -25.16
N LEU A 358 0.94 -4.47 -25.97
CA LEU A 358 1.20 -4.10 -27.36
C LEU A 358 -0.08 -4.07 -28.20
N VAL A 359 -0.92 -5.09 -28.06
CA VAL A 359 -2.22 -5.21 -28.76
C VAL A 359 -3.18 -4.10 -28.32
N GLU A 360 -3.29 -3.82 -27.03
CA GLU A 360 -4.27 -2.86 -26.51
C GLU A 360 -3.83 -1.40 -26.63
N ARG A 361 -2.53 -1.10 -26.60
CA ARG A 361 -2.03 0.28 -26.48
C ARG A 361 -1.32 0.80 -27.72
N VAL A 362 -0.73 -0.08 -28.52
CA VAL A 362 0.23 0.31 -29.56
C VAL A 362 -0.20 -0.15 -30.95
N SER A 363 -1.04 -1.19 -31.05
CA SER A 363 -1.46 -1.82 -32.32
C SER A 363 -1.97 -0.83 -33.38
N ASN A 364 -2.89 0.07 -33.02
CA ASN A 364 -3.45 1.06 -33.95
C ASN A 364 -2.36 1.96 -34.55
N SER A 365 -1.37 2.36 -33.73
CA SER A 365 -0.24 3.16 -34.20
C SER A 365 0.68 2.35 -35.12
N LEU A 366 0.93 1.07 -34.81
CA LEU A 366 1.76 0.20 -35.67
C LEU A 366 1.09 -0.06 -37.02
N VAL A 367 -0.23 -0.28 -37.04
CA VAL A 367 -1.00 -0.46 -38.29
C VAL A 367 -0.97 0.82 -39.12
N TYR A 368 -1.16 2.00 -38.50
CA TYR A 368 -1.10 3.28 -39.18
C TYR A 368 0.28 3.54 -39.81
N VAL A 369 1.36 3.30 -39.06
CA VAL A 369 2.74 3.46 -39.58
C VAL A 369 3.03 2.45 -40.68
N SER A 370 2.54 1.21 -40.57
CA SER A 370 2.66 0.20 -41.62
C SER A 370 1.94 0.62 -42.91
N GLU A 371 0.79 1.27 -42.83
CA GLU A 371 0.07 1.77 -44.01
C GLU A 371 0.79 2.99 -44.63
N ILE A 372 1.38 3.87 -43.80
CA ILE A 372 2.26 4.94 -44.29
C ILE A 372 3.47 4.37 -45.03
N ASP A 373 4.14 3.36 -44.46
CA ASP A 373 5.28 2.69 -45.09
C ASP A 373 4.89 2.12 -46.46
N ARG A 374 3.69 1.53 -46.56
CA ARG A 374 3.14 1.00 -47.81
C ARG A 374 2.83 2.09 -48.85
N LEU A 375 2.16 3.16 -48.44
CA LEU A 375 1.73 4.23 -49.34
C LEU A 375 2.89 5.09 -49.86
N PHE A 376 3.90 5.31 -49.01
CA PHE A 376 5.01 6.22 -49.31
C PHE A 376 6.34 5.51 -49.53
N MET A 377 6.35 4.16 -49.60
CA MET A 377 7.55 3.32 -49.75
C MET A 377 8.63 3.65 -48.73
N GLN A 378 8.24 3.78 -47.45
CA GLN A 378 9.14 4.06 -46.33
C GLN A 378 9.34 2.81 -45.48
N GLU A 379 10.34 2.84 -44.59
CA GLU A 379 10.67 1.71 -43.68
C GLU A 379 10.64 2.14 -42.21
N ASN A 380 9.66 2.95 -41.81
CA ASN A 380 9.54 3.44 -40.44
C ASN A 380 9.27 2.32 -39.43
N MET A 381 8.52 1.29 -39.80
CA MET A 381 8.28 0.11 -38.97
C MET A 381 9.58 -0.61 -38.60
N LYS A 382 10.49 -0.77 -39.57
CA LYS A 382 11.81 -1.38 -39.31
C LYS A 382 12.63 -0.53 -38.33
N LYS A 383 12.59 0.79 -38.46
CA LYS A 383 13.27 1.72 -37.54
C LYS A 383 12.72 1.64 -36.11
N ILE A 384 11.39 1.53 -35.96
CA ILE A 384 10.76 1.38 -34.63
C ILE A 384 11.23 0.07 -33.99
N MET A 385 11.20 -1.04 -34.72
CA MET A 385 11.62 -2.34 -34.19
C MET A 385 13.12 -2.41 -33.86
N SER A 386 13.98 -1.76 -34.65
CA SER A 386 15.42 -1.75 -34.39
C SER A 386 15.86 -0.78 -33.28
N SER A 387 15.01 0.16 -32.90
CA SER A 387 15.26 1.07 -31.77
C SER A 387 15.00 0.46 -30.39
N GLY A 388 14.31 -0.69 -30.33
CA GLY A 388 14.00 -1.36 -29.07
C GLY A 388 15.20 -2.14 -28.51
N GLU A 389 15.51 -1.93 -27.23
CA GLU A 389 16.55 -2.68 -26.52
C GLU A 389 15.95 -3.65 -25.51
N ILE A 390 16.52 -4.87 -25.42
CA ILE A 390 16.16 -5.83 -24.38
C ILE A 390 16.74 -5.37 -23.05
N THR A 391 15.87 -4.98 -22.12
CA THR A 391 16.28 -4.54 -20.78
C THR A 391 16.90 -5.70 -19.98
N PRO A 392 17.76 -5.41 -18.98
CA PRO A 392 18.35 -6.44 -18.12
C PRO A 392 17.31 -7.34 -17.43
N ARG A 393 16.11 -6.82 -17.16
CA ARG A 393 14.98 -7.58 -16.60
C ARG A 393 14.41 -8.57 -17.61
N GLN A 394 14.10 -8.11 -18.83
CA GLN A 394 13.59 -8.97 -19.91
C GLN A 394 14.61 -10.05 -20.30
N ARG A 395 15.91 -9.75 -20.23
CA ARG A 395 16.97 -10.72 -20.47
C ARG A 395 16.94 -11.89 -19.47
N LYS A 396 16.86 -11.59 -18.16
CA LYS A 396 16.72 -12.63 -17.12
C LYS A 396 15.47 -13.49 -17.28
N GLU A 397 14.39 -12.89 -17.79
CA GLU A 397 13.15 -13.60 -18.04
C GLU A 397 13.24 -14.51 -19.27
N LEU A 398 13.88 -14.05 -20.35
CA LEU A 398 14.18 -14.88 -21.51
C LEU A 398 15.09 -16.06 -21.13
N GLU A 399 16.10 -15.83 -20.28
CA GLU A 399 16.96 -16.89 -19.72
C GLU A 399 16.13 -17.90 -18.90
N PHE A 400 15.18 -17.42 -18.09
CA PHE A 400 14.27 -18.29 -17.34
C PHE A 400 13.37 -19.13 -18.27
N LEU A 401 12.74 -18.52 -19.28
CA LEU A 401 11.90 -19.23 -20.26
C LEU A 401 12.71 -20.24 -21.08
N GLN A 402 13.95 -19.90 -21.45
CA GLN A 402 14.88 -20.82 -22.11
C GLN A 402 15.25 -21.99 -21.20
N SER A 403 15.46 -21.76 -19.90
CA SER A 403 15.74 -22.83 -18.94
C SER A 403 14.57 -23.81 -18.77
N GLN A 404 13.33 -23.33 -18.91
CA GLN A 404 12.12 -24.16 -18.88
C GLN A 404 12.00 -25.01 -20.16
N LEU A 405 12.31 -24.43 -21.33
CA LEU A 405 12.35 -25.16 -22.61
C LEU A 405 13.46 -26.21 -22.66
N GLY A 406 14.64 -25.93 -22.11
CA GLY A 406 15.78 -26.87 -22.05
C GLY A 406 15.61 -28.02 -21.04
N SER A 407 14.57 -28.00 -20.21
CA SER A 407 14.21 -29.11 -19.31
C SER A 407 13.25 -30.13 -19.94
N LEU A 408 12.77 -29.85 -21.16
CA LEU A 408 11.83 -30.67 -21.93
C LEU A 408 12.47 -31.36 -23.16
N THR A 409 13.79 -31.26 -23.31
CA THR A 409 14.62 -31.94 -24.30
C THR A 409 15.74 -32.71 -23.62
#